data_AF-A0A2D3VV99-F1
#
_entry.id   AF-A0A2D3VV99-F1
#
_cell.length_a   1.000
_cell.length_b   1.000
_cell.length_c   1.000
_cell.angle_alpha   90.00
_cell.angle_beta   90.00
_cell.angle_gamma   90.00
#
_symmetry.space_group_name_H-M   'P 1'
#
loop_
_entity.id
_entity.type
_entity.pdbx_description
1 polymer ?
#
loop_
_entity_poly.entity_id
_entity_poly.type
_entity_poly.pdbx_seq_one_letter_code
_entity_poly.pdbx_strand_id
1 'polypeptide(L)'
;MRYFLLLLSLFFVGCSPKYVLKNHYIPSSKEGFVGCVQECDSKRDRCEKEAVETYEICRQDAYNRTKDIYQIELIAYEKEYTLYLKELNFFSSSHFSWQNRFNLVYQDYKYFLDKCQKHKDSYACARQGELDVNLKDLRLRKPVKPREPLRPNFNEMYEKELLTCKASNNCLNEYDKCYTSCGGEVIPYRICVENCD
;
A
#
# COMPACT_ATOMS: atom_id res chain seq x y z
N MET A 1 -7.33 12.97 35.30
CA MET A 1 -7.97 11.73 35.78
C MET A 1 -9.22 11.31 34.99
N ARG A 2 -10.01 12.22 34.39
CA ARG A 2 -11.20 11.85 33.59
C ARG A 2 -10.91 11.27 32.19
N TYR A 3 -9.77 11.59 31.57
CA TYR A 3 -9.43 11.12 30.22
C TYR A 3 -8.82 9.70 30.17
N PHE A 4 -8.38 9.14 31.31
CA PHE A 4 -7.81 7.80 31.36
C PHE A 4 -8.88 6.70 31.27
N LEU A 5 -10.13 7.00 31.67
CA LEU A 5 -11.27 6.09 31.57
C LEU A 5 -11.86 6.01 30.14
N LEU A 6 -11.65 7.03 29.30
CA LEU A 6 -12.13 7.04 27.91
C LEU A 6 -11.18 6.33 26.93
N LEU A 7 -9.90 6.14 27.30
CA LEU A 7 -8.91 5.40 26.51
C LEU A 7 -9.00 3.87 26.73
N LEU A 8 -9.51 3.43 27.88
CA LEU A 8 -9.66 2.00 28.18
C LEU A 8 -10.85 1.35 27.47
N SER A 9 -11.87 2.12 27.07
CA SER A 9 -13.07 1.61 26.38
C SER A 9 -12.88 1.36 24.88
N LEU A 10 -11.74 1.76 24.30
CA LEU A 10 -11.44 1.53 22.87
C LEU A 10 -10.65 0.23 22.60
N PHE A 11 -10.24 -0.50 23.64
CA PHE A 11 -9.51 -1.77 23.49
C PHE A 11 -10.40 -3.03 23.45
N PHE A 12 -11.73 -2.89 23.61
CA PHE A 12 -12.71 -4.00 23.51
C PHE A 12 -13.55 -3.94 22.23
N VAL A 13 -12.91 -3.63 21.10
CA VAL A 13 -13.46 -3.88 19.76
C VAL A 13 -12.58 -5.02 19.20
N GLY A 14 -12.85 -6.29 19.45
CA GLY A 14 -13.98 -7.04 18.92
C GLY A 14 -13.43 -8.21 18.10
N CYS A 15 -12.92 -9.25 18.77
CA CYS A 15 -12.58 -10.52 18.15
C CYS A 15 -13.87 -11.24 17.77
N SER A 16 -14.41 -10.96 16.57
CA SER A 16 -15.60 -11.67 16.10
C SER A 16 -15.25 -13.14 15.79
N PRO A 17 -16.10 -14.10 16.20
CA PRO A 17 -15.92 -15.50 15.84
C PRO A 17 -15.97 -15.69 14.33
N LYS A 18 -15.01 -16.45 13.82
CA LYS A 18 -14.95 -16.87 12.42
C LYS A 18 -15.55 -18.25 12.30
N TYR A 19 -16.56 -18.39 11.45
CA TYR A 19 -17.22 -19.67 11.21
C TYR A 19 -16.98 -20.16 9.78
N VAL A 20 -16.89 -21.48 9.63
CA VAL A 20 -16.82 -22.18 8.34
C VAL A 20 -18.01 -23.13 8.24
N LEU A 21 -18.62 -23.19 7.05
CA LEU A 21 -19.66 -24.17 6.74
C LEU A 21 -18.99 -25.51 6.41
N LYS A 22 -19.37 -26.56 7.14
CA LYS A 22 -18.93 -27.94 6.88
C LYS A 22 -20.16 -28.82 6.67
N ASN A 23 -20.20 -29.54 5.57
CA ASN A 23 -21.32 -30.40 5.24
C ASN A 23 -21.14 -31.81 5.83
N HIS A 24 -22.24 -32.37 6.32
CA HIS A 24 -22.34 -33.78 6.69
C HIS A 24 -23.26 -34.50 5.71
N TYR A 25 -22.81 -35.64 5.21
CA TYR A 25 -23.45 -36.38 4.13
C TYR A 25 -24.06 -37.67 4.68
N ILE A 26 -25.38 -37.81 4.57
CA ILE A 26 -26.13 -38.99 5.03
C ILE A 26 -26.45 -39.87 3.82
N PRO A 27 -26.00 -41.15 3.82
CA PRO A 27 -26.22 -42.04 2.70
C PRO A 27 -27.66 -42.53 2.60
N SER A 28 -28.09 -42.81 1.37
CA SER A 28 -29.42 -43.38 1.08
C SER A 28 -29.38 -44.90 0.97
N SER A 29 -30.46 -45.57 1.35
CA SER A 29 -30.64 -47.01 1.12
C SER A 29 -31.17 -47.35 -0.29
N LYS A 30 -31.29 -46.35 -1.17
CA LYS A 30 -31.78 -46.51 -2.54
C LYS A 30 -30.80 -47.37 -3.37
N GLU A 31 -31.35 -48.29 -4.17
CA GLU A 31 -30.54 -49.08 -5.10
C GLU A 31 -29.81 -48.17 -6.09
N GLY A 32 -28.52 -48.45 -6.36
CA GLY A 32 -27.67 -47.63 -7.22
C GLY A 32 -27.08 -46.37 -6.59
N PHE A 33 -27.40 -46.05 -5.32
CA PHE A 33 -26.88 -44.86 -4.62
C PHE A 33 -25.34 -44.77 -4.66
N VAL A 34 -24.65 -45.87 -4.33
CA VAL A 34 -23.17 -45.91 -4.28
C VAL A 34 -22.55 -45.55 -5.63
N GLY A 35 -23.06 -46.11 -6.72
CA GLY A 35 -22.55 -45.83 -8.07
C GLY A 35 -22.80 -44.37 -8.48
N CYS A 36 -23.97 -43.82 -8.14
CA CYS A 36 -24.30 -42.42 -8.40
C CYS A 36 -23.35 -41.46 -7.65
N VAL A 37 -23.09 -41.72 -6.36
CA VAL A 37 -22.18 -40.89 -5.56
C VAL A 37 -20.74 -40.97 -6.07
N GLN A 38 -20.27 -42.14 -6.51
CA GLN A 38 -18.93 -42.27 -7.13
C GLN A 38 -18.77 -41.40 -8.39
N GLU A 39 -19.84 -41.22 -9.17
CA GLU A 39 -19.83 -40.30 -10.31
C GLU A 39 -19.77 -38.83 -9.83
N CYS A 40 -20.49 -38.48 -8.76
CA CYS A 40 -20.40 -37.16 -8.13
C CYS A 40 -18.99 -36.87 -7.61
N ASP A 41 -18.34 -37.84 -6.95
CA ASP A 41 -16.96 -37.70 -6.47
C ASP A 41 -16.01 -37.46 -7.65
N SER A 42 -16.14 -38.23 -8.73
CA SER A 42 -15.34 -38.06 -9.94
C SER A 42 -15.51 -36.69 -10.59
N LYS A 43 -16.74 -36.13 -10.56
CA LYS A 43 -17.03 -34.77 -11.06
C LYS A 43 -16.42 -33.70 -10.16
N ARG A 44 -16.53 -33.86 -8.83
CA ARG A 44 -15.92 -32.94 -7.85
C ARG A 44 -14.41 -32.90 -8.02
N ASP A 45 -13.76 -34.07 -8.05
CA ASP A 45 -12.31 -34.16 -8.17
C ASP A 45 -11.80 -33.54 -9.48
N ARG A 46 -12.58 -33.65 -10.57
CA ARG A 46 -12.29 -32.97 -11.84
C ARG A 46 -12.43 -31.46 -11.71
N CYS A 47 -13.53 -30.98 -11.14
CA CYS A 47 -13.75 -29.56 -10.90
C CYS A 47 -12.64 -28.95 -10.04
N GLU A 48 -12.23 -29.63 -8.96
CA GLU A 48 -11.16 -29.16 -8.09
C GLU A 48 -9.82 -29.09 -8.83
N LYS A 49 -9.50 -30.08 -9.66
CA LYS A 49 -8.30 -30.05 -10.52
C LYS A 49 -8.33 -28.91 -11.52
N GLU A 50 -9.44 -28.72 -12.22
CA GLU A 50 -9.63 -27.63 -13.19
C GLU A 50 -9.54 -26.25 -12.49
N ALA A 51 -10.07 -26.13 -11.28
CA ALA A 51 -10.00 -24.91 -10.48
C ALA A 51 -8.55 -24.54 -10.13
N VAL A 52 -7.76 -25.52 -9.68
CA VAL A 52 -6.33 -25.34 -9.39
C VAL A 52 -5.57 -24.98 -10.67
N GLU A 53 -5.75 -25.74 -11.75
CA GLU A 53 -5.05 -25.51 -13.02
C GLU A 53 -5.36 -24.12 -13.59
N THR A 54 -6.63 -23.71 -13.60
CA THR A 54 -7.05 -22.38 -14.06
C THR A 54 -6.43 -21.27 -13.22
N TYR A 55 -6.40 -21.45 -11.90
CA TYR A 55 -5.77 -20.48 -11.00
C TYR A 55 -4.27 -20.37 -11.24
N GLU A 56 -3.57 -21.49 -11.40
CA GLU A 56 -2.13 -21.54 -11.69
C GLU A 56 -1.79 -20.86 -13.02
N ILE A 57 -2.60 -21.09 -14.07
CA ILE A 57 -2.48 -20.39 -15.36
C ILE A 57 -2.65 -18.88 -15.17
N CYS A 58 -3.70 -18.45 -14.45
CA CYS A 58 -3.91 -17.03 -14.16
C CYS A 58 -2.73 -16.43 -13.39
N ARG A 59 -2.22 -17.14 -12.38
CA ARG A 59 -1.07 -16.71 -11.59
C ARG A 59 0.16 -16.49 -12.46
N GLN A 60 0.43 -17.41 -13.38
CA GLN A 60 1.56 -17.30 -14.30
C GLN A 60 1.40 -16.15 -15.30
N ASP A 61 0.19 -15.94 -15.82
CA ASP A 61 -0.13 -14.81 -16.70
C ASP A 61 0.01 -13.47 -15.96
N ALA A 62 -0.52 -13.36 -14.74
CA ALA A 62 -0.36 -12.20 -13.87
C ALA A 62 1.12 -11.87 -13.61
N TYR A 63 1.94 -12.89 -13.35
CA TYR A 63 3.38 -12.72 -13.17
C TYR A 63 4.05 -12.17 -14.44
N ASN A 64 3.76 -12.76 -15.60
CA ASN A 64 4.35 -12.34 -16.87
C ASN A 64 3.93 -10.91 -17.23
N ARG A 65 2.66 -10.56 -17.10
CA ARG A 65 2.18 -9.18 -17.32
C ARG A 65 2.82 -8.20 -16.36
N THR A 66 2.92 -8.54 -15.08
CA THR A 66 3.58 -7.69 -14.09
C THR A 66 5.03 -7.46 -14.49
N LYS A 67 5.74 -8.50 -14.94
CA LYS A 67 7.12 -8.39 -15.40
C LYS A 67 7.26 -7.42 -16.57
N ASP A 68 6.39 -7.51 -17.57
CA ASP A 68 6.43 -6.63 -18.74
C ASP A 68 6.16 -5.16 -18.34
N ILE A 69 5.12 -4.93 -17.52
CA ILE A 69 4.79 -3.57 -17.03
C ILE A 69 5.92 -3.03 -16.14
N TYR A 70 6.44 -3.85 -15.23
CA TYR A 70 7.52 -3.45 -14.33
C TYR A 70 8.78 -3.01 -15.08
N GLN A 71 9.13 -3.68 -16.18
CA GLN A 71 10.26 -3.28 -17.01
C GLN A 71 10.04 -1.89 -17.64
N ILE A 72 8.82 -1.61 -18.12
CA ILE A 72 8.47 -0.30 -18.69
C ILE A 72 8.54 0.80 -17.62
N GLU A 73 7.92 0.56 -16.46
CA GLU A 73 7.94 1.50 -15.33
C GLU A 73 9.35 1.74 -14.80
N LEU A 74 10.21 0.71 -14.79
CA LEU A 74 11.59 0.83 -14.37
C LEU A 74 12.41 1.73 -15.31
N ILE A 75 12.20 1.61 -16.62
CA ILE A 75 12.84 2.48 -17.63
C ILE A 75 12.37 3.94 -17.46
N ALA A 76 11.07 4.15 -17.22
CA ALA A 76 10.53 5.48 -16.94
C ALA A 76 11.16 6.09 -15.68
N TYR A 77 11.22 5.29 -14.60
CA TYR A 77 11.89 5.67 -13.36
C TYR A 77 13.36 6.04 -13.56
N GLU A 78 14.13 5.25 -14.31
CA GLU A 78 15.56 5.52 -14.55
C GLU A 78 15.79 6.86 -15.27
N LYS A 79 14.91 7.17 -16.24
CA LYS A 79 14.92 8.45 -16.94
C LYS A 79 14.62 9.61 -15.99
N GLU A 80 13.56 9.49 -15.19
CA GLU A 80 13.19 10.53 -14.21
C GLU A 80 14.26 10.70 -13.14
N TYR A 81 14.84 9.61 -12.65
CA TYR A 81 15.92 9.62 -11.66
C TYR A 81 17.16 10.32 -12.19
N THR A 82 17.49 10.14 -13.48
CA THR A 82 18.58 10.86 -14.12
C THR A 82 18.33 12.38 -14.15
N LEU A 83 17.09 12.81 -14.39
CA LEU A 83 16.71 14.23 -14.33
C LEU A 83 16.78 14.76 -12.90
N TYR A 84 16.27 14.00 -11.93
CA TYR A 84 16.36 14.31 -10.51
C TYR A 84 17.81 14.53 -10.07
N LEU A 85 18.75 13.69 -10.48
CA LEU A 85 20.17 13.87 -10.15
C LEU A 85 20.75 15.18 -10.71
N LYS A 86 20.35 15.59 -11.92
CA LYS A 86 20.75 16.87 -12.51
C LYS A 86 20.18 18.05 -11.72
N GLU A 87 18.90 17.99 -11.38
CA GLU A 87 18.23 19.00 -10.56
C GLU A 87 18.84 19.09 -9.16
N LEU A 88 19.20 17.95 -8.57
CA LEU A 88 19.83 17.88 -7.25
C LEU A 88 21.21 18.56 -7.25
N ASN A 89 22.00 18.34 -8.31
CA ASN A 89 23.27 19.03 -8.49
C ASN A 89 23.08 20.56 -8.64
N PHE A 90 22.11 20.99 -9.43
CA PHE A 90 21.77 22.40 -9.57
C PHE A 90 21.29 23.01 -8.25
N PHE A 91 20.44 22.29 -7.52
CA PHE A 91 19.97 22.67 -6.19
C PHE A 91 21.13 22.82 -5.22
N SER A 92 22.07 21.88 -5.17
CA SER A 92 23.23 21.93 -4.29
C SER A 92 24.05 23.21 -4.50
N SER A 93 24.39 23.51 -5.75
CA SER A 93 25.13 24.74 -6.12
C SER A 93 24.36 26.01 -5.80
N SER A 94 23.06 26.04 -6.12
CA SER A 94 22.19 27.19 -5.86
C SER A 94 22.00 27.42 -4.37
N HIS A 95 21.81 26.35 -3.60
CA HIS A 95 21.67 26.39 -2.15
C HIS A 95 22.94 26.87 -1.47
N PHE A 96 24.12 26.41 -1.92
CA PHE A 96 25.41 26.88 -1.41
C PHE A 96 25.60 28.38 -1.67
N SER A 97 25.34 28.84 -2.90
CA SER A 97 25.43 30.26 -3.26
C SER A 97 24.46 31.12 -2.44
N TRP A 98 23.20 30.66 -2.32
CA TRP A 98 22.19 31.30 -1.49
C TRP A 98 22.62 31.38 -0.02
N GLN A 99 23.14 30.29 0.54
CA GLN A 99 23.58 30.23 1.94
C GLN A 99 24.72 31.21 2.21
N ASN A 100 25.70 31.28 1.31
CA ASN A 100 26.80 32.23 1.43
C ASN A 100 26.30 33.67 1.41
N ARG A 101 25.43 34.02 0.44
CA ARG A 101 24.85 35.36 0.35
C ARG A 101 24.01 35.70 1.59
N PHE A 102 23.18 34.76 2.04
CA PHE A 102 22.36 34.93 3.24
C PHE A 102 23.24 35.19 4.47
N ASN A 103 24.30 34.40 4.66
CA ASN A 103 25.23 34.55 5.77
C ASN A 103 25.92 35.92 5.77
N LEU A 104 26.40 36.38 4.61
CA LEU A 104 27.05 37.68 4.47
C LEU A 104 26.09 38.83 4.87
N VAL A 105 24.90 38.87 4.26
CA VAL A 105 23.90 39.91 4.56
C VAL A 105 23.46 39.84 6.03
N TYR A 106 23.36 38.64 6.59
CA TYR A 106 22.95 38.45 7.99
C TYR A 106 24.02 38.92 8.99
N GLN A 107 25.30 38.71 8.68
CA GLN A 107 26.40 39.23 9.50
C GLN A 107 26.43 40.76 9.51
N ASP A 108 26.30 41.39 8.34
CA ASP A 108 26.21 42.85 8.23
C ASP A 108 24.99 43.38 8.97
N TYR A 109 23.84 42.74 8.80
CA TYR A 109 22.60 43.10 9.50
C TYR A 109 22.82 43.11 11.01
N LYS A 110 23.46 42.07 11.57
CA LYS A 110 23.77 41.98 13.00
C LYS A 110 24.69 43.11 13.46
N TYR A 111 25.74 43.40 12.70
CA TYR A 111 26.67 44.48 13.03
C TYR A 111 25.97 45.84 13.10
N PHE A 112 25.18 46.18 12.07
CA PHE A 112 24.47 47.46 12.02
C PHE A 112 23.31 47.54 13.01
N LEU A 113 22.65 46.42 13.29
CA LEU A 113 21.64 46.33 14.35
C LEU A 113 22.24 46.70 15.71
N ASP A 114 23.36 46.09 16.09
CA ASP A 114 24.04 46.38 17.36
C ASP A 114 24.47 47.85 17.45
N LYS A 115 25.09 48.37 16.38
CA LYS A 115 25.57 49.76 16.32
C LYS A 115 24.42 50.77 16.39
N CYS A 116 23.33 50.53 15.66
CA CYS A 116 22.12 51.35 15.74
C CYS A 116 21.52 51.34 17.15
N GLN A 117 21.43 50.17 17.79
CA GLN A 117 20.83 50.05 19.12
C GLN A 117 21.63 50.79 20.19
N LYS A 118 22.97 50.64 20.17
CA LYS A 118 23.88 51.21 21.17
C LYS A 118 24.12 52.71 20.98
N HIS A 119 24.39 53.14 19.76
CA HIS A 119 24.88 54.51 19.50
C HIS A 119 23.84 55.42 18.87
N LYS A 120 22.66 54.90 18.50
CA LYS A 120 21.61 55.65 17.77
C LYS A 120 22.14 56.33 16.50
N ASP A 121 23.18 55.75 15.90
CA ASP A 121 23.78 56.24 14.67
C ASP A 121 22.77 56.17 13.52
N SER A 122 22.39 57.32 12.98
CA SER A 122 21.32 57.41 11.97
C SER A 122 21.64 56.57 10.73
N TYR A 123 22.90 56.53 10.31
CA TYR A 123 23.33 55.73 9.16
C TYR A 123 23.20 54.24 9.45
N ALA A 124 23.68 53.76 10.60
CA ALA A 124 23.58 52.36 10.99
C ALA A 124 22.13 51.89 11.08
N CYS A 125 21.23 52.72 11.61
CA CYS A 125 19.81 52.40 11.68
C CYS A 125 19.15 52.30 10.30
N ALA A 126 19.42 53.25 9.39
CA ALA A 126 18.93 53.20 8.02
C ALA A 126 19.45 51.94 7.29
N ARG A 127 20.76 51.66 7.40
CA ARG A 127 21.40 50.52 6.76
C ARG A 127 20.86 49.18 7.30
N GLN A 128 20.59 49.09 8.59
CA GLN A 128 19.95 47.92 9.20
C GLN A 128 18.56 47.65 8.59
N GLY A 129 17.77 48.70 8.33
CA GLY A 129 16.47 48.58 7.67
C GLY A 129 16.57 48.02 6.25
N GLU A 130 17.51 48.53 5.46
CA GLU A 130 17.78 48.02 4.10
C GLU A 130 18.17 46.53 4.10
N LEU A 131 19.05 46.14 5.03
CA LEU A 131 19.52 44.77 5.17
C LEU A 131 18.39 43.81 5.61
N ASP A 132 17.45 44.25 6.46
CA ASP A 132 16.28 43.45 6.83
C ASP A 132 15.39 43.14 5.61
N VAL A 133 15.14 44.13 4.76
CA VAL A 133 14.39 43.94 3.50
C VAL A 133 15.11 42.93 2.60
N ASN A 134 16.43 43.04 2.46
CA ASN A 134 17.24 42.11 1.68
C ASN A 134 17.16 40.67 2.25
N LEU A 135 17.26 40.51 3.58
CA LEU A 135 17.09 39.21 4.23
C LEU A 135 15.70 38.60 4.00
N LYS A 136 14.64 39.42 4.00
CA LYS A 136 13.28 38.96 3.68
C LYS A 136 13.19 38.45 2.24
N ASP A 137 13.71 39.19 1.27
CA ASP A 137 13.76 38.75 -0.13
C ASP A 137 14.57 37.44 -0.29
N LEU A 138 15.73 37.34 0.35
CA LEU A 138 16.55 36.13 0.32
C LEU A 138 15.82 34.92 0.91
N ARG A 139 15.07 35.08 2.01
CA ARG A 139 14.27 33.98 2.59
C ARG A 139 13.20 33.48 1.61
N LEU A 140 12.55 34.38 0.88
CA LEU A 140 11.53 34.02 -0.12
C LEU A 140 12.12 33.27 -1.32
N ARG A 141 13.36 33.60 -1.71
CA ARG A 141 14.07 32.97 -2.84
C ARG A 141 14.93 31.77 -2.43
N LYS A 142 14.68 31.19 -1.25
CA LYS A 142 15.43 30.02 -0.80
C LYS A 142 15.23 28.86 -1.80
N PRO A 143 16.30 28.27 -2.35
CA PRO A 143 16.19 27.12 -3.23
C PRO A 143 15.44 25.97 -2.56
N VAL A 144 14.59 25.29 -3.33
CA VAL A 144 13.81 24.13 -2.88
C VAL A 144 14.45 22.85 -3.40
N LYS A 145 14.58 21.86 -2.52
CA LYS A 145 15.13 20.55 -2.90
C LYS A 145 14.18 19.85 -3.87
N PRO A 146 14.66 19.28 -4.99
CA PRO A 146 13.82 18.52 -5.90
C PRO A 146 13.26 17.26 -5.22
N ARG A 147 12.10 16.81 -5.68
CA ARG A 147 11.45 15.60 -5.18
C ARG A 147 12.06 14.37 -5.84
N GLU A 148 12.41 13.39 -5.03
CA GLU A 148 12.91 12.10 -5.51
C GLU A 148 11.77 11.27 -6.15
N PRO A 149 11.99 10.68 -7.33
CA PRO A 149 11.00 9.81 -7.96
C PRO A 149 10.84 8.50 -7.20
N LEU A 150 9.65 7.90 -7.27
CA LEU A 150 9.35 6.64 -6.59
C LEU A 150 9.74 5.46 -7.48
N ARG A 151 10.57 4.56 -6.95
CA ARG A 151 10.92 3.33 -7.66
C ARG A 151 9.72 2.37 -7.69
N PRO A 152 9.37 1.77 -8.84
CA PRO A 152 8.33 0.76 -8.89
C PRO A 152 8.69 -0.46 -8.04
N ASN A 153 7.69 -1.08 -7.42
CA ASN A 153 7.84 -2.28 -6.61
C ASN A 153 7.14 -3.46 -7.28
N PHE A 154 7.92 -4.42 -7.76
CA PHE A 154 7.40 -5.59 -8.48
C PHE A 154 6.38 -6.38 -7.64
N ASN A 155 6.66 -6.62 -6.36
CA ASN A 155 5.78 -7.43 -5.52
C ASN A 155 4.44 -6.74 -5.30
N GLU A 156 4.44 -5.43 -5.04
CA GLU A 156 3.19 -4.67 -4.89
C GLU A 156 2.34 -4.69 -6.17
N MET A 157 2.98 -4.54 -7.33
CA MET A 157 2.30 -4.64 -8.62
C MET A 157 1.74 -6.06 -8.86
N TYR A 158 2.52 -7.09 -8.53
CA TYR A 158 2.13 -8.48 -8.71
C TYR A 158 0.96 -8.87 -7.81
N GLU A 159 0.99 -8.48 -6.53
CA GLU A 159 -0.13 -8.70 -5.61
C GLU A 159 -1.42 -8.07 -6.14
N LYS A 160 -1.34 -6.88 -6.73
CA LYS A 160 -2.49 -6.23 -7.35
C LYS A 160 -3.04 -7.02 -8.55
N GLU A 161 -2.17 -7.56 -9.39
CA GLU A 161 -2.57 -8.43 -10.51
C GLU A 161 -3.17 -9.75 -10.01
N LEU A 162 -2.63 -10.34 -8.93
CA LEU A 162 -3.15 -11.57 -8.33
C LEU A 162 -4.58 -11.44 -7.82
N LEU A 163 -5.00 -10.26 -7.35
CA LEU A 163 -6.38 -10.02 -6.93
C LEU A 163 -7.41 -10.22 -8.06
N THR A 164 -6.96 -10.20 -9.32
CA THR A 164 -7.82 -10.49 -10.48
C THR A 164 -8.03 -11.99 -10.69
N CYS A 165 -7.15 -12.84 -10.16
CA CYS A 165 -7.27 -14.29 -10.27
C CYS A 165 -8.33 -14.83 -9.31
N LYS A 166 -9.29 -15.57 -9.86
CA LYS A 166 -10.34 -16.26 -9.10
C LYS A 166 -10.14 -17.76 -9.22
N ALA A 167 -9.99 -18.43 -8.08
CA ALA A 167 -10.16 -19.88 -8.03
C ALA A 167 -11.66 -20.22 -8.18
N SER A 168 -11.98 -21.24 -8.97
CA SER A 168 -13.37 -21.74 -9.01
C SER A 168 -13.73 -22.29 -7.63
N ASN A 169 -14.73 -21.69 -7.00
CA ASN A 169 -15.18 -22.03 -5.65
C ASN A 169 -16.51 -22.80 -5.64
N ASN A 170 -16.99 -23.26 -6.80
CA ASN A 170 -18.32 -23.84 -6.93
C ASN A 170 -18.36 -25.38 -6.84
N CYS A 171 -17.20 -26.05 -6.80
CA CYS A 171 -17.11 -27.51 -6.85
C CYS A 171 -17.88 -28.20 -5.72
N LEU A 172 -17.82 -27.65 -4.50
CA LEU A 172 -18.55 -28.20 -3.35
C LEU A 172 -20.08 -28.08 -3.53
N ASN A 173 -20.55 -26.91 -3.98
CA ASN A 173 -21.99 -26.69 -4.22
C ASN A 173 -22.54 -27.62 -5.32
N GLU A 174 -21.74 -27.87 -6.36
CA GLU A 174 -22.11 -28.82 -7.42
C GLU A 174 -22.14 -30.26 -6.91
N TYR A 175 -21.18 -30.63 -6.06
CA TYR A 175 -21.16 -31.91 -5.39
C TYR A 175 -22.39 -32.11 -4.49
N ASP A 176 -22.75 -31.13 -3.67
CA ASP A 176 -23.91 -31.21 -2.76
C ASP A 176 -25.21 -31.44 -3.54
N LYS A 177 -25.39 -30.72 -4.66
CA LYS A 177 -26.53 -30.90 -5.57
C LYS A 177 -26.53 -32.30 -6.19
N CYS A 178 -25.37 -32.80 -6.60
CA CYS A 178 -25.22 -34.14 -7.14
C CYS A 178 -25.56 -35.21 -6.09
N TYR A 179 -25.04 -35.08 -4.87
CA TYR A 179 -25.25 -36.01 -3.76
C TYR A 179 -26.73 -36.12 -3.37
N THR A 180 -27.41 -34.98 -3.26
CA THR A 180 -28.86 -34.93 -2.99
C THR A 180 -29.69 -35.51 -4.14
N SER A 181 -29.28 -35.31 -5.39
CA SER A 181 -29.94 -35.93 -6.55
C SER A 181 -29.82 -37.46 -6.59
N CYS A 182 -28.74 -38.02 -6.04
CA CYS A 182 -28.59 -39.46 -5.85
C CYS A 182 -29.53 -40.03 -4.77
N GLY A 183 -30.17 -39.16 -3.98
CA GLY A 183 -31.08 -39.52 -2.89
C GLY A 183 -30.48 -39.47 -1.49
N GLY A 184 -29.26 -38.94 -1.36
CA GLY A 184 -28.63 -38.66 -0.07
C GLY A 184 -29.10 -37.34 0.52
N GLU A 185 -28.73 -37.09 1.78
CA GLU A 185 -29.06 -35.84 2.47
C GLU A 185 -27.77 -35.09 2.86
N VAL A 186 -27.79 -33.76 2.74
CA VAL A 186 -26.65 -32.90 3.08
C VAL A 186 -27.07 -31.94 4.18
N ILE A 187 -26.42 -32.05 5.35
CA ILE A 187 -26.69 -31.21 6.51
C ILE A 187 -25.51 -30.24 6.70
N PRO A 188 -25.69 -28.92 6.48
CA PRO A 188 -24.64 -27.94 6.69
C PRO A 188 -24.51 -27.60 8.19
N TYR A 189 -23.30 -27.72 8.72
CA TYR A 189 -22.94 -27.28 10.06
C TYR A 189 -22.11 -25.99 9.99
N ARG A 190 -22.43 -25.04 10.86
CA ARG A 190 -21.60 -23.85 11.08
C ARG A 190 -20.62 -24.16 12.21
N ILE A 191 -19.35 -24.34 11.89
CA ILE A 191 -18.30 -24.65 12.85
C ILE A 191 -17.47 -23.39 13.08
N CYS A 192 -17.27 -23.01 14.33
CA CYS A 192 -16.36 -21.93 14.66
C CYS A 192 -14.91 -22.40 14.53
N VAL A 193 -14.07 -21.64 13.84
CA VAL A 193 -12.66 -21.97 13.59
C VAL A 193 -11.69 -20.99 14.26
N GLU A 194 -12.11 -19.76 14.54
CA GLU A 194 -11.29 -18.75 15.23
C GLU A 194 -12.19 -17.87 16.13
N ASN A 195 -11.64 -17.40 17.27
CA ASN A 195 -12.30 -16.49 18.23
C ASN A 195 -13.66 -16.99 18.75
N CYS A 196 -13.73 -18.26 19.16
CA CYS A 196 -14.97 -18.95 19.48
C CYS A 196 -15.47 -18.77 20.92
N ASP A 197 -14.88 -17.83 21.67
CA ASP A 197 -15.11 -17.58 23.10
C ASP A 197 -15.96 -16.32 23.35
#